data_AF-A0A2A3ZRS1-F1
#
_entry.id   AF-A0A2A3ZRS1-F1
#
_cell.length_a   1.000
_cell.length_b   1.000
_cell.length_c   1.000
_cell.angle_alpha   90.00
_cell.angle_beta   90.00
_cell.angle_gamma   90.00
#
_symmetry.space_group_name_H-M   'P 1'
#
loop_
_entity.id
_entity.type
_entity.pdbx_description
1 polymer ?
#
loop_
_entity_poly.entity_id
_entity_poly.type
_entity_poly.pdbx_seq_one_letter_code
_entity_poly.pdbx_strand_id
1 'polypeptide(L)'
;MRHAAKVRTVAAGAALLGLVLSGCSALQIRTAERNSGPVRVAVQESAGESPTTAPPEDGIPDGMKEVSVNLGAECPVDVSLAMADGWSQSSSTAEFHSFSRGTSVADNDVVLISCTQAYDESPQSVVEAKKKFSFSKKGSSVVSERTGGLAAGYYWSFHGVLGPSEIFAIDQKPTLMYGARIGYRANGRLVEIGVEMRALESDTAAAKEFEKMLPTVTIDEAEVPAPRFK
;
A
#
# COMPACT_ATOMS: atom_id res chain seq x y z
N MET A 1 -33.71 40.80 25.01
CA MET A 1 -32.90 41.06 26.22
C MET A 1 -33.80 40.97 27.44
N ARG A 2 -33.34 40.23 28.48
CA ARG A 2 -33.74 40.31 29.92
C ARG A 2 -35.18 39.87 30.23
N HIS A 3 -35.42 38.61 30.63
CA HIS A 3 -35.27 38.06 31.99
C HIS A 3 -35.79 38.99 33.11
N ALA A 4 -36.94 38.61 33.65
CA ALA A 4 -37.36 38.95 35.01
C ALA A 4 -37.55 37.63 35.77
N ALA A 5 -36.58 37.30 36.62
CA ALA A 5 -36.78 36.32 37.67
C ALA A 5 -37.45 37.01 38.85
N LYS A 6 -38.52 36.43 39.40
CA LYS A 6 -38.95 36.70 40.77
C LYS A 6 -39.22 35.39 41.48
N VAL A 7 -38.65 35.36 42.67
CA VAL A 7 -38.33 34.20 43.49
C VAL A 7 -39.28 34.16 44.69
N ARG A 8 -39.47 32.94 45.22
CA ARG A 8 -39.97 32.55 46.55
C ARG A 8 -41.48 32.67 46.81
N THR A 9 -42.08 31.52 47.12
CA THR A 9 -42.45 31.23 48.52
C THR A 9 -42.58 29.72 48.79
N VAL A 10 -42.16 29.37 50.00
CA VAL A 10 -42.06 28.05 50.62
C VAL A 10 -43.41 27.68 51.27
N ALA A 11 -43.80 26.41 51.23
CA ALA A 11 -44.59 25.81 52.31
C ALA A 11 -44.34 24.30 52.37
N ALA A 12 -43.77 23.87 53.50
CA ALA A 12 -43.55 22.50 53.87
C ALA A 12 -44.88 21.79 54.19
N GLY A 13 -44.97 20.51 53.82
CA GLY A 13 -46.00 19.59 54.30
C GLY A 13 -45.36 18.24 54.51
N ALA A 14 -45.08 17.91 55.76
CA ALA A 14 -44.55 16.61 56.18
C ALA A 14 -45.72 15.68 56.56
N ALA A 15 -45.72 14.45 56.05
CA ALA A 15 -46.25 13.28 56.74
C ALA A 15 -45.69 11.99 56.10
N LEU A 16 -44.94 11.25 56.92
CA LEU A 16 -44.40 9.91 56.67
C LEU A 16 -45.51 8.85 56.65
N LEU A 17 -45.33 7.76 55.87
CA LEU A 17 -45.51 6.36 56.31
C LEU A 17 -45.37 5.37 55.13
N GLY A 18 -44.60 4.28 55.35
CA GLY A 18 -44.89 2.96 54.77
C GLY A 18 -44.00 2.46 53.63
N LEU A 19 -43.00 1.66 53.99
CA LEU A 19 -42.24 0.76 53.11
C LEU A 19 -43.13 -0.29 52.42
N VAL A 20 -42.97 -0.48 51.11
CA VAL A 20 -43.07 -1.81 50.48
C VAL A 20 -42.02 -1.90 49.36
N LEU A 21 -41.07 -2.83 49.52
CA LEU A 21 -40.21 -3.28 48.44
C LEU A 21 -41.02 -4.14 47.45
N SER A 22 -41.05 -3.73 46.18
CA SER A 22 -41.03 -4.58 44.98
C SER A 22 -40.81 -3.62 43.80
N GLY A 23 -39.75 -3.68 43.01
CA GLY A 23 -39.19 -4.87 42.38
C GLY A 23 -39.98 -5.16 41.12
N CYS A 24 -39.49 -4.64 39.97
CA CYS A 24 -39.76 -5.02 38.56
C CYS A 24 -40.11 -3.85 37.62
N SER A 25 -39.18 -2.89 37.44
CA SER A 25 -39.03 -2.26 36.12
C SER A 25 -38.31 -3.25 35.21
N ALA A 26 -39.04 -4.20 34.64
CA ALA A 26 -38.57 -4.93 33.47
C ALA A 26 -38.71 -4.00 32.27
N LEU A 27 -37.77 -3.06 32.14
CA LEU A 27 -37.50 -2.42 30.86
C LEU A 27 -36.95 -3.54 29.97
N GLN A 28 -37.83 -4.15 29.17
CA GLN A 28 -37.44 -5.14 28.17
C GLN A 28 -36.68 -4.41 27.05
N ILE A 29 -35.42 -4.08 27.31
CA ILE A 29 -34.46 -3.93 26.24
C ILE A 29 -34.30 -5.34 25.67
N ARG A 30 -35.02 -5.63 24.59
CA ARG A 30 -34.69 -6.79 23.77
C ARG A 30 -33.35 -6.48 23.11
N THR A 31 -32.27 -6.83 23.79
CA THR A 31 -31.03 -7.17 23.11
C THR A 31 -31.37 -8.35 22.22
N ALA A 32 -31.52 -8.10 20.92
CA ALA A 32 -31.41 -9.16 19.95
C ALA A 32 -29.99 -9.71 20.10
N GLU A 33 -29.84 -10.77 20.88
CA GLU A 33 -28.64 -11.59 20.89
C GLU A 33 -28.53 -12.18 19.48
N ARG A 34 -27.84 -11.46 18.60
CA ARG A 34 -27.29 -12.08 17.41
C ARG A 34 -26.18 -12.98 17.91
N ASN A 35 -26.46 -14.29 17.88
CA ASN A 35 -25.49 -15.36 18.04
C ASN A 35 -24.17 -14.96 17.37
N SER A 36 -23.20 -14.56 18.19
CA SER A 36 -21.85 -14.24 17.76
C SER A 36 -21.12 -15.56 17.60
N GLY A 37 -21.45 -16.29 16.54
CA GLY A 37 -20.59 -17.37 16.05
C GLY A 37 -19.22 -16.78 15.65
N PRO A 38 -18.14 -17.58 15.68
CA PRO A 38 -16.84 -17.11 15.24
C PRO A 38 -16.95 -16.57 13.81
N VAL A 39 -16.53 -15.32 13.61
CA VAL A 39 -16.44 -14.70 12.29
C VAL A 39 -15.55 -15.59 11.44
N ARG A 40 -16.15 -16.35 10.52
CA ARG A 40 -15.41 -17.05 9.50
C ARG A 40 -14.96 -15.99 8.50
N VAL A 41 -13.71 -15.57 8.63
CA VAL A 41 -13.01 -14.83 7.58
C VAL A 41 -12.88 -15.81 6.41
N ALA A 42 -13.79 -15.72 5.45
CA ALA A 42 -13.60 -16.37 4.17
C ALA A 42 -12.49 -15.58 3.46
N VAL A 43 -11.29 -16.17 3.43
CA VAL A 43 -10.28 -15.75 2.45
C VAL A 43 -10.94 -15.96 1.10
N GLN A 44 -11.21 -14.87 0.40
CA GLN A 44 -11.71 -14.95 -0.96
C GLN A 44 -10.57 -15.55 -1.80
N GLU A 45 -10.67 -16.84 -2.14
CA GLU A 45 -9.87 -17.47 -3.19
C GLU A 45 -10.29 -16.87 -4.54
N SER A 46 -9.91 -15.62 -4.76
CA SER A 46 -9.69 -15.11 -6.12
C SER A 46 -8.22 -15.36 -6.45
N ALA A 47 -7.76 -16.60 -6.29
CA ALA A 47 -6.50 -17.01 -6.88
C ALA A 47 -6.72 -16.99 -8.40
N GLY A 48 -6.11 -16.00 -9.07
CA GLY A 48 -5.99 -16.04 -10.52
C GLY A 48 -5.44 -17.39 -10.97
N GLU A 49 -5.80 -17.78 -12.19
CA GLU A 49 -5.53 -19.08 -12.81
C GLU A 49 -4.18 -19.71 -12.41
N SER A 50 -4.24 -20.97 -11.96
CA SER A 50 -3.07 -21.72 -11.48
C SER A 50 -1.90 -21.65 -12.48
N PRO A 51 -0.65 -21.47 -12.02
CA PRO A 51 0.49 -21.28 -12.91
C PRO A 51 0.74 -22.52 -13.77
N THR A 52 0.77 -22.37 -15.09
CA THR A 52 1.28 -23.38 -16.02
C THR A 52 2.80 -23.36 -16.15
N THR A 53 3.46 -22.37 -15.54
CA THR A 53 4.91 -22.30 -15.37
C THR A 53 5.20 -21.67 -14.02
N ALA A 54 5.97 -22.35 -13.16
CA ALA A 54 6.45 -21.79 -11.90
C ALA A 54 7.37 -20.58 -12.19
N PRO A 55 7.39 -19.55 -11.32
CA PRO A 55 8.46 -18.54 -11.35
C PRO A 55 9.84 -19.21 -11.33
N PRO A 56 10.88 -18.58 -11.89
CA PRO A 56 12.25 -19.08 -11.73
C PRO A 56 12.57 -19.24 -10.24
N GLU A 57 13.29 -20.31 -9.89
CA GLU A 57 13.68 -20.65 -8.51
C GLU A 57 14.22 -19.42 -7.77
N ASP A 58 13.70 -19.19 -6.57
CA ASP A 58 14.04 -18.14 -5.60
C ASP A 58 15.55 -17.82 -5.64
N GLY A 59 15.91 -16.76 -6.38
CA GLY A 59 17.31 -16.49 -6.67
C GLY A 59 17.56 -15.17 -7.40
N ILE A 60 18.70 -14.56 -7.09
CA ILE A 60 19.23 -13.40 -7.79
C ILE A 60 19.59 -13.83 -9.23
N PRO A 61 19.03 -13.20 -10.28
CA PRO A 61 19.33 -13.53 -11.66
C PRO A 61 20.82 -13.39 -11.99
N ASP A 62 21.31 -14.21 -12.93
CA ASP A 62 22.70 -14.15 -13.41
C ASP A 62 23.11 -12.73 -13.82
N GLY A 63 24.26 -12.28 -13.29
CA GLY A 63 24.79 -10.94 -13.57
C GLY A 63 24.12 -9.81 -12.79
N MET A 64 23.27 -10.14 -11.81
CA MET A 64 22.70 -9.17 -10.86
C MET A 64 23.25 -9.40 -9.45
N LYS A 65 23.13 -8.37 -8.62
CA LYS A 65 23.44 -8.40 -7.19
C LYS A 65 22.26 -7.88 -6.40
N GLU A 66 22.04 -8.42 -5.21
CA GLU A 66 21.04 -7.87 -4.30
C GLU A 66 21.45 -6.48 -3.83
N VAL A 67 20.47 -5.60 -3.81
CA VAL A 67 20.51 -4.28 -3.19
C VAL A 67 19.39 -4.27 -2.16
N SER A 68 19.74 -3.97 -0.91
CA SER A 68 18.80 -3.85 0.19
C SER A 68 18.90 -2.47 0.83
N VAL A 69 17.74 -1.89 1.15
CA VAL A 69 17.62 -0.60 1.82
C VAL A 69 16.62 -0.69 2.96
N ASN A 70 16.93 -0.01 4.07
CA ASN A 70 16.01 0.14 5.19
C ASN A 70 15.32 1.52 5.09
N LEU A 71 13.99 1.56 5.15
CA LEU A 71 13.20 2.79 4.99
C LEU A 71 13.04 3.62 6.29
N GLY A 72 13.98 3.44 7.22
CA GLY A 72 14.18 4.31 8.38
C GLY A 72 13.21 4.05 9.53
N ALA A 73 13.33 4.85 10.59
CA ALA A 73 12.57 4.62 11.82
C ALA A 73 11.05 4.83 11.69
N GLU A 74 10.62 5.72 10.79
CA GLU A 74 9.19 5.99 10.54
C GLU A 74 8.54 4.90 9.69
N CYS A 75 9.34 4.16 8.93
CA CYS A 75 8.95 3.02 8.11
C CYS A 75 10.03 1.92 8.17
N PRO A 76 10.15 1.19 9.29
CA PRO A 76 11.23 0.25 9.53
C PRO A 76 10.96 -1.05 8.78
N VAL A 77 11.06 -0.96 7.47
CA VAL A 77 10.81 -2.01 6.50
C VAL A 77 12.05 -2.14 5.63
N ASP A 78 12.52 -3.36 5.49
CA ASP A 78 13.63 -3.67 4.60
C ASP A 78 13.06 -3.99 3.22
N VAL A 79 13.57 -3.30 2.21
CA VAL A 79 13.21 -3.54 0.81
C VAL A 79 14.45 -3.99 0.06
N SER A 80 14.37 -5.14 -0.57
CA SER A 80 15.44 -5.65 -1.42
C SER A 80 14.97 -5.92 -2.85
N LEU A 81 15.92 -5.85 -3.77
CA LEU A 81 15.78 -6.31 -5.15
C LEU A 81 17.15 -6.61 -5.75
N ALA A 82 17.20 -7.45 -6.77
CA ALA A 82 18.36 -7.65 -7.60
C ALA A 82 18.51 -6.49 -8.61
N MET A 83 19.73 -5.97 -8.76
CA MET A 83 20.10 -4.99 -9.77
C MET A 83 21.30 -5.49 -10.57
N ALA A 84 21.30 -5.25 -11.88
CA ALA A 84 22.46 -5.48 -12.72
C ALA A 84 23.61 -4.52 -12.38
N ASP A 85 24.80 -4.76 -12.94
CA ASP A 85 25.90 -3.82 -12.82
C ASP A 85 25.58 -2.45 -13.46
N GLY A 86 26.28 -1.41 -12.99
CA GLY A 86 26.15 -0.04 -13.47
C GLY A 86 25.12 0.83 -12.74
N TRP A 87 24.24 0.25 -11.92
CA TRP A 87 23.38 1.01 -11.02
C TRP A 87 24.18 1.56 -9.83
N SER A 88 24.02 2.85 -9.56
CA SER A 88 24.58 3.51 -8.37
C SER A 88 23.50 4.30 -7.65
N GLN A 89 23.57 4.36 -6.31
CA GLN A 89 22.67 5.20 -5.52
C GLN A 89 22.93 6.68 -5.82
N SER A 90 21.90 7.36 -6.29
CA SER A 90 21.97 8.75 -6.75
C SER A 90 21.49 9.71 -5.66
N SER A 91 20.47 9.33 -4.91
CA SER A 91 19.96 10.08 -3.77
C SER A 91 19.41 9.12 -2.71
N SER A 92 19.51 9.53 -1.44
CA SER A 92 18.96 8.78 -0.32
C SER A 92 18.54 9.71 0.82
N THR A 93 17.35 9.49 1.32
CA THR A 93 16.89 9.94 2.64
C THR A 93 16.48 8.71 3.46
N ALA A 94 15.96 8.90 4.66
CA ALA A 94 15.45 7.78 5.47
C ALA A 94 14.30 7.03 4.78
N GLU A 95 13.45 7.72 4.02
CA GLU A 95 12.20 7.17 3.48
C GLU A 95 12.25 7.01 1.95
N PHE A 96 13.36 7.36 1.31
CA PHE A 96 13.48 7.40 -0.15
C PHE A 96 14.88 7.08 -0.60
N HIS A 97 15.00 6.17 -1.57
CA HIS A 97 16.25 5.83 -2.24
C HIS A 97 16.03 5.86 -3.74
N SER A 98 16.97 6.47 -4.46
CA SER A 98 17.02 6.41 -5.91
C SER A 98 18.34 5.84 -6.40
N PHE A 99 18.25 5.05 -7.46
CA PHE A 99 19.38 4.51 -8.18
C PHE A 99 19.24 4.89 -9.65
N SER A 100 20.33 5.27 -10.29
CA SER A 100 20.35 5.54 -11.73
C SER A 100 21.63 5.04 -12.38
N ARG A 101 21.57 4.86 -13.70
CA ARG A 101 22.75 4.76 -14.56
C ARG A 101 23.01 6.14 -15.16
N GLY A 102 24.20 6.71 -14.92
CA GLY A 102 24.56 8.05 -15.40
C GLY A 102 24.37 9.17 -14.36
N THR A 103 24.39 10.43 -14.82
CA THR A 103 24.54 11.61 -13.95
C THR A 103 23.23 12.29 -13.53
N SER A 104 22.06 11.86 -14.01
CA SER A 104 20.77 12.51 -13.74
C SER A 104 19.60 11.52 -13.71
N VAL A 105 18.76 11.57 -12.66
CA VAL A 105 17.52 10.78 -12.56
C VAL A 105 16.39 11.32 -13.45
N ALA A 106 16.52 12.52 -14.01
CA ALA A 106 15.50 13.15 -14.83
C ALA A 106 15.52 12.67 -16.29
N ASP A 107 16.67 12.17 -16.74
CA ASP A 107 16.95 11.88 -18.15
C ASP A 107 17.37 10.43 -18.40
N ASN A 108 17.54 9.63 -17.35
CA ASN A 108 18.03 8.26 -17.42
C ASN A 108 17.11 7.29 -16.72
N ASP A 109 17.36 6.01 -16.96
CA ASP A 109 16.72 4.92 -16.25
C ASP A 109 16.91 5.08 -14.74
N VAL A 110 15.82 4.87 -14.01
CA VAL A 110 15.78 5.13 -12.57
C VAL A 110 15.02 4.04 -11.85
N VAL A 111 15.61 3.57 -10.75
CA VAL A 111 14.91 2.79 -9.73
C VAL A 111 14.64 3.70 -8.53
N LEU A 112 13.38 3.77 -8.11
CA LEU A 112 12.93 4.47 -6.92
C LEU A 112 12.40 3.48 -5.91
N ILE A 113 12.82 3.65 -4.66
CA ILE A 113 12.26 2.95 -3.51
C ILE A 113 11.82 4.02 -2.53
N SER A 114 10.57 3.99 -2.09
CA SER A 114 10.05 5.00 -1.16
C SER A 114 9.10 4.40 -0.15
N CYS A 115 9.03 5.00 1.04
CA CYS A 115 7.94 4.81 1.97
C CYS A 115 7.24 6.14 2.25
N THR A 116 5.92 6.15 2.28
CA THR A 116 5.14 7.31 2.70
C THR A 116 4.05 6.89 3.67
N GLN A 117 3.75 7.73 4.65
CA GLN A 117 2.61 7.48 5.52
C GLN A 117 1.32 7.52 4.71
N ALA A 118 0.47 6.51 4.91
CA ALA A 118 -0.84 6.43 4.29
C ALA A 118 -1.94 6.63 5.34
N TYR A 119 -3.06 7.20 4.90
CA TYR A 119 -4.18 7.59 5.76
C TYR A 119 -5.47 6.87 5.40
N ASP A 120 -5.38 5.89 4.50
CA ASP A 120 -6.49 5.04 4.10
C ASP A 120 -6.90 4.05 5.20
N GLU A 121 -8.01 3.35 5.00
CA GLU A 121 -8.60 2.48 6.03
C GLU A 121 -7.80 1.16 6.21
N SER A 122 -7.15 0.71 5.14
CA SER A 122 -6.49 -0.60 5.05
C SER A 122 -5.33 -0.61 4.05
N PRO A 123 -4.40 -1.58 4.16
CA PRO A 123 -3.41 -1.87 3.11
C PRO A 123 -3.97 -1.93 1.69
N GLN A 124 -5.12 -2.60 1.53
CA GLN A 124 -5.75 -2.73 0.22
C GLN A 124 -6.24 -1.38 -0.32
N SER A 125 -6.87 -0.55 0.51
CA SER A 125 -7.34 0.77 0.08
C SER A 125 -6.19 1.71 -0.34
N VAL A 126 -5.02 1.61 0.29
CA VAL A 126 -3.81 2.34 -0.16
C VAL A 126 -3.48 1.97 -1.60
N VAL A 127 -3.45 0.68 -1.90
CA VAL A 127 -3.13 0.18 -3.24
C VAL A 127 -4.19 0.57 -4.26
N GLU A 128 -5.48 0.38 -3.95
CA GLU A 128 -6.58 0.76 -4.85
C GLU A 128 -6.60 2.26 -5.15
N ALA A 129 -6.26 3.10 -4.17
CA ALA A 129 -6.08 4.53 -4.39
C ALA A 129 -4.95 4.81 -5.39
N LYS A 130 -3.81 4.11 -5.30
CA LYS A 130 -2.69 4.28 -6.25
C LYS A 130 -3.05 3.82 -7.65
N LYS A 131 -3.71 2.66 -7.80
CA LYS A 131 -4.18 2.14 -9.11
C LYS A 131 -4.97 3.18 -9.90
N LYS A 132 -5.82 3.95 -9.21
CA LYS A 132 -6.67 4.98 -9.82
C LYS A 132 -5.88 6.13 -10.48
N PHE A 133 -4.68 6.43 -10.00
CA PHE A 133 -3.93 7.63 -10.40
C PHE A 133 -2.65 7.35 -11.18
N SER A 134 -2.00 6.19 -10.98
CA SER A 134 -0.68 5.88 -11.57
C SER A 134 -0.64 5.88 -13.10
N PHE A 135 -1.75 5.56 -13.77
CA PHE A 135 -1.86 5.52 -15.25
C PHE A 135 -3.11 6.27 -15.72
N SER A 136 -3.35 7.46 -15.17
CA SER A 136 -4.62 8.19 -15.34
C SER A 136 -4.64 9.19 -16.49
N LYS A 137 -3.48 9.52 -17.07
CA LYS A 137 -3.36 10.50 -18.14
C LYS A 137 -3.47 9.86 -19.53
N LYS A 138 -3.70 10.71 -20.53
CA LYS A 138 -3.85 10.27 -21.92
C LYS A 138 -2.56 9.59 -22.40
N GLY A 139 -2.72 8.43 -23.04
CA GLY A 139 -1.59 7.64 -23.55
C GLY A 139 -0.96 6.72 -22.50
N SER A 140 -1.44 6.77 -21.24
CA SER A 140 -1.03 5.83 -20.21
C SER A 140 -1.88 4.57 -20.24
N SER A 141 -1.26 3.42 -19.98
CA SER A 141 -1.97 2.15 -19.84
C SER A 141 -1.18 1.16 -18.99
N VAL A 142 -1.91 0.35 -18.21
CA VAL A 142 -1.35 -0.84 -17.57
C VAL A 142 -1.33 -1.97 -18.60
N VAL A 143 -0.17 -2.58 -18.80
CA VAL A 143 0.03 -3.69 -19.77
C VAL A 143 -0.19 -5.04 -19.09
N SER A 144 0.34 -5.18 -17.87
CA SER A 144 0.16 -6.37 -17.03
C SER A 144 0.15 -5.96 -15.56
N GLU A 145 -0.66 -6.64 -14.75
CA GLU A 145 -0.72 -6.39 -13.32
C GLU A 145 -1.05 -7.65 -12.54
N ARG A 146 -0.69 -7.62 -11.25
CA ARG A 146 -1.05 -8.64 -10.27
C ARG A 146 -1.27 -7.98 -8.92
N THR A 147 -2.24 -8.47 -8.17
CA THR A 147 -2.52 -8.02 -6.80
C THR A 147 -2.64 -9.21 -5.87
N GLY A 148 -2.41 -8.98 -4.58
CA GLY A 148 -2.60 -10.02 -3.56
C GLY A 148 -2.25 -9.54 -2.16
N GLY A 149 -2.49 -10.43 -1.19
CA GLY A 149 -2.13 -10.18 0.21
C GLY A 149 -0.65 -10.52 0.50
N LEU A 150 -0.08 -9.79 1.46
CA LEU A 150 1.15 -10.11 2.18
C LEU A 150 0.80 -10.32 3.66
N ALA A 151 1.71 -10.91 4.45
CA ALA A 151 1.47 -11.15 5.88
C ALA A 151 1.05 -9.87 6.65
N ALA A 152 1.67 -8.74 6.34
CA ALA A 152 1.37 -7.43 6.94
C ALA A 152 0.85 -6.39 5.93
N GLY A 153 0.40 -6.80 4.75
CA GLY A 153 0.09 -5.84 3.68
C GLY A 153 -0.75 -6.36 2.53
N TYR A 154 -0.85 -5.53 1.49
CA TYR A 154 -1.49 -5.83 0.22
C TYR A 154 -0.64 -5.20 -0.88
N TYR A 155 -0.42 -5.90 -1.99
CA TYR A 155 0.43 -5.43 -3.07
C TYR A 155 -0.35 -5.28 -4.38
N TRP A 156 0.18 -4.40 -5.23
CA TRP A 156 -0.07 -4.33 -6.65
C TRP A 156 1.26 -4.22 -7.38
N SER A 157 1.63 -5.24 -8.12
CA SER A 157 2.76 -5.25 -9.02
C SER A 157 2.28 -5.07 -10.46
N PHE A 158 3.03 -4.32 -11.26
CA PHE A 158 2.59 -3.92 -12.58
C PHE A 158 3.75 -3.67 -13.54
N HIS A 159 3.41 -3.74 -14.82
CA HIS A 159 4.14 -3.13 -15.91
C HIS A 159 3.13 -2.35 -16.75
N GLY A 160 3.45 -1.09 -17.06
CA GLY A 160 2.66 -0.26 -17.96
C GLY A 160 3.50 0.75 -18.72
N VAL A 161 2.82 1.51 -19.57
CA VAL A 161 3.36 2.66 -20.31
C VAL A 161 2.74 3.92 -19.72
N LEU A 162 3.57 4.89 -19.36
CA LEU A 162 3.16 6.23 -18.99
C LEU A 162 3.13 7.13 -20.23
N GLY A 163 2.02 7.84 -20.43
CA GLY A 163 1.94 8.87 -21.45
C GLY A 163 2.82 10.09 -21.10
N PRO A 164 3.27 10.87 -22.10
CA PRO A 164 4.07 12.11 -21.93
C PRO A 164 3.59 13.09 -20.86
N SER A 165 2.28 13.13 -20.60
CA SER A 165 1.65 14.04 -19.65
C SER A 165 1.58 13.51 -18.21
N GLU A 166 2.05 12.28 -17.96
CA GLU A 166 2.21 11.77 -16.60
C GLU A 166 3.35 12.50 -15.89
N ILE A 167 3.15 12.81 -14.61
CA ILE A 167 4.20 13.47 -13.80
C ILE A 167 5.45 12.60 -13.65
N PHE A 168 5.29 11.28 -13.76
CA PHE A 168 6.38 10.31 -13.65
C PHE A 168 6.99 9.91 -15.00
N ALA A 169 6.52 10.48 -16.12
CA ALA A 169 7.16 10.28 -17.42
C ALA A 169 8.52 10.98 -17.47
N ILE A 170 9.55 10.27 -17.93
CA ILE A 170 10.91 10.79 -18.09
C ILE A 170 10.91 11.82 -19.21
N ASP A 171 11.37 13.03 -18.92
CA ASP A 171 11.48 14.14 -19.90
C ASP A 171 10.21 14.34 -20.76
N GLN A 172 9.03 14.16 -20.16
CA GLN A 172 7.73 14.25 -20.86
C GLN A 172 7.65 13.36 -22.12
N LYS A 173 8.31 12.20 -22.11
CA LYS A 173 8.28 11.21 -23.20
C LYS A 173 7.57 9.93 -22.75
N PRO A 174 7.05 9.13 -23.69
CA PRO A 174 6.54 7.81 -23.37
C PRO A 174 7.57 7.00 -22.58
N THR A 175 7.15 6.50 -21.42
CA THR A 175 8.04 5.92 -20.42
C THR A 175 7.47 4.57 -19.99
N LEU A 176 8.29 3.53 -20.07
CA LEU A 176 7.97 2.24 -19.48
C LEU A 176 8.12 2.32 -17.97
N MET A 177 7.18 1.72 -17.26
CA MET A 177 7.17 1.69 -15.81
C MET A 177 6.85 0.28 -15.32
N TYR A 178 7.78 -0.28 -14.56
CA TYR A 178 7.65 -1.53 -13.84
C TYR A 178 7.67 -1.21 -12.35
N GLY A 179 6.90 -1.92 -11.55
CA GLY A 179 6.97 -1.65 -10.13
C GLY A 179 6.00 -2.44 -9.27
N ALA A 180 6.09 -2.17 -7.99
CA ALA A 180 5.17 -2.62 -6.97
C ALA A 180 4.78 -1.45 -6.06
N ARG A 181 3.49 -1.36 -5.77
CA ARG A 181 2.92 -0.49 -4.73
C ARG A 181 2.35 -1.39 -3.65
N ILE A 182 2.78 -1.18 -2.41
CA ILE A 182 2.42 -2.02 -1.26
C ILE A 182 1.81 -1.14 -0.20
N GLY A 183 0.55 -1.40 0.16
CA GLY A 183 0.02 -0.93 1.43
C GLY A 183 0.53 -1.85 2.52
N TYR A 184 1.15 -1.30 3.57
CA TYR A 184 1.84 -2.10 4.58
C TYR A 184 1.58 -1.58 5.99
N ARG A 185 1.50 -2.49 6.97
CA ARG A 185 1.38 -2.13 8.39
C ARG A 185 2.72 -2.32 9.09
N ALA A 186 3.42 -1.22 9.33
CA ALA A 186 4.67 -1.20 10.10
C ALA A 186 4.46 -0.45 11.42
N ASN A 187 4.82 -1.06 12.56
CA ASN A 187 4.71 -0.45 13.90
C ASN A 187 3.33 0.17 14.22
N GLY A 188 2.25 -0.48 13.79
CA GLY A 188 0.88 -0.02 14.01
C GLY A 188 0.44 1.14 13.11
N ARG A 189 1.30 1.61 12.21
CA ARG A 189 0.99 2.64 11.21
C ARG A 189 0.72 2.02 9.86
N LEU A 190 -0.11 2.69 9.07
CA LEU A 190 -0.33 2.33 7.68
C LEU A 190 0.61 3.17 6.80
N VAL A 191 1.36 2.50 5.94
CA VAL A 191 2.29 3.12 5.01
C VAL A 191 2.06 2.61 3.59
N GLU A 192 2.54 3.37 2.63
CA GLU A 192 2.67 3.00 1.22
C GLU A 192 4.15 2.86 0.89
N ILE A 193 4.54 1.65 0.49
CA ILE A 193 5.88 1.37 -0.03
C ILE A 193 5.79 1.29 -1.54
N GLY A 194 6.65 2.03 -2.24
CA GLY A 194 6.76 2.02 -3.69
C GLY A 194 8.12 1.54 -4.11
N VAL A 195 8.16 0.57 -5.04
CA VAL A 195 9.35 0.17 -5.79
C VAL A 195 9.05 0.39 -7.27
N GLU A 196 9.76 1.29 -7.91
CA GLU A 196 9.46 1.72 -9.28
C GLU A 196 10.71 1.75 -10.14
N MET A 197 10.62 1.18 -11.33
CA MET A 197 11.67 1.13 -12.33
C MET A 197 11.14 1.80 -13.58
N ARG A 198 11.84 2.82 -14.06
CA ARG A 198 11.40 3.64 -15.21
C ARG A 198 12.52 3.76 -16.22
N ALA A 199 12.15 3.69 -17.49
CA ALA A 199 13.01 3.92 -18.65
C ALA A 199 12.17 4.51 -19.79
N LEU A 200 12.82 5.17 -20.74
CA LEU A 200 12.13 5.61 -21.96
C LEU A 200 11.58 4.39 -22.72
N GLU A 201 10.41 4.52 -23.36
CA GLU A 201 9.79 3.42 -24.11
C GLU A 201 10.67 2.88 -25.25
N SER A 202 11.55 3.74 -25.79
CA SER A 202 12.54 3.34 -26.80
C SER A 202 13.66 2.45 -26.25
N ASP A 203 13.87 2.40 -24.93
CA ASP A 203 14.92 1.58 -24.31
C ASP A 203 14.41 0.16 -24.01
N THR A 204 14.42 -0.66 -25.05
CA THR A 204 14.04 -2.07 -24.95
C THR A 204 15.03 -2.92 -24.14
N ALA A 205 16.26 -2.44 -23.91
CA ALA A 205 17.24 -3.15 -23.10
C ALA A 205 16.92 -2.99 -21.61
N ALA A 206 16.61 -1.76 -21.19
CA ALA A 206 16.12 -1.49 -19.84
C ALA A 206 14.82 -2.26 -19.52
N ALA A 207 13.89 -2.33 -20.48
CA ALA A 207 12.65 -3.10 -20.32
C ALA A 207 12.91 -4.58 -19.97
N LYS A 208 13.78 -5.26 -20.73
CA LYS A 208 14.16 -6.66 -20.48
C LYS A 208 14.93 -6.85 -19.17
N GLU A 209 15.64 -5.82 -18.72
CA GLU A 209 16.29 -5.86 -17.42
C GLU A 209 15.27 -5.75 -16.29
N PHE A 210 14.30 -4.83 -16.38
CA PHE A 210 13.24 -4.68 -15.38
C PHE A 210 12.34 -5.91 -15.25
N GLU A 211 12.10 -6.65 -16.33
CA GLU A 211 11.42 -7.95 -16.30
C GLU A 211 12.15 -8.99 -15.43
N LYS A 212 13.48 -8.87 -15.28
CA LYS A 212 14.28 -9.73 -14.40
C LYS A 212 14.38 -9.17 -12.98
N MET A 213 14.39 -7.85 -12.83
CA MET A 213 14.51 -7.18 -11.53
C MET A 213 13.21 -7.26 -10.72
N LEU A 214 12.05 -6.97 -11.33
CA LEU A 214 10.78 -6.89 -10.59
C LEU A 214 10.39 -8.18 -9.83
N PRO A 215 10.60 -9.39 -10.38
CA PRO A 215 10.34 -10.64 -9.66
C PRO A 215 11.18 -10.85 -8.39
N THR A 216 12.27 -10.10 -8.21
CA THR A 216 13.18 -10.25 -7.07
C THR A 216 12.86 -9.31 -5.91
N VAL A 217 11.80 -8.50 -6.04
CA VAL A 217 11.42 -7.53 -5.01
C VAL A 217 10.93 -8.27 -3.77
N THR A 218 11.52 -7.96 -2.62
CA THR A 218 11.04 -8.42 -1.32
C THR A 218 10.79 -7.25 -0.37
N ILE A 219 9.84 -7.46 0.55
CA ILE A 219 9.46 -6.54 1.61
C ILE A 219 9.53 -7.33 2.92
N ASP A 220 10.46 -6.98 3.82
CA ASP A 220 10.78 -7.77 5.02
C ASP A 220 10.96 -9.26 4.69
N GLU A 221 11.79 -9.56 3.69
CA GLU A 221 12.07 -10.91 3.16
C GLU A 221 10.87 -11.60 2.48
N ALA A 222 9.66 -11.04 2.56
CA ALA A 222 8.50 -11.58 1.87
C ALA A 222 8.52 -11.16 0.38
N GLU A 223 8.48 -12.14 -0.50
CA GLU A 223 8.42 -11.90 -1.94
C GLU A 223 7.16 -11.13 -2.34
N VAL A 224 7.33 -10.20 -3.27
CA VAL A 224 6.22 -9.51 -3.93
C VAL A 224 6.04 -10.11 -5.33
N PRO A 225 4.99 -10.91 -5.56
CA PRO A 225 4.82 -11.59 -6.84
C PRO A 225 4.67 -10.61 -8.01
N ALA A 226 5.53 -10.75 -9.02
CA ALA A 226 5.44 -9.97 -10.26
C ALA A 226 4.23 -10.37 -11.14
N PRO A 227 3.76 -9.48 -12.03
CA PRO A 227 2.83 -9.84 -13.08
C PRO A 227 3.50 -10.75 -14.12
N ARG A 228 2.70 -11.39 -14.98
CA ARG A 228 3.24 -12.12 -16.14
C ARG A 228 3.57 -11.13 -17.26
N PHE A 229 4.83 -11.08 -17.66
CA PHE A 229 5.29 -10.33 -18.84
C PHE A 229 4.96 -11.13 -20.12
N LYS A 230 4.71 -10.43 -21.23
CA LYS A 230 4.30 -11.02 -22.51
C LYS A 230 5.43 -11.01 -23.52
#